data_AF-A0ABD5RUU8-F1
#
_entry.id   AF-A0ABD5RUU8-F1
#
_cell.length_a   1.000
_cell.length_b   1.000
_cell.length_c   1.000
_cell.angle_alpha   90.00
_cell.angle_beta   90.00
_cell.angle_gamma   90.00
#
_symmetry.space_group_name_H-M   'P 1'
#
loop_
_entity.id
_entity.type
_entity.pdbx_description
1 polymer ?
#
loop_
_entity_poly.entity_id
_entity_poly.type
_entity_poly.pdbx_seq_one_letter_code
_entity_poly.pdbx_strand_id
1 'polypeptide(L)'
;MSQQTTVTEEFDISVGSESATVRKLLTPRGQLVEIESDRDGHESSSSIRIDALGLESLSWQTQTELEERFGCSPPSQWDADTEPRSTAGSFEISNEYADVVVSKITTANHDALIVRAPVKRTELRLHPSMLHGLASCETDLFSEFLETPHGPHEH
;
A
#
# COMPACT_ATOMS: atom_id res chain seq x y z
N MET A 1 14.32 -26.85 -9.22
CA MET A 1 12.90 -26.59 -9.58
C MET A 1 12.65 -25.13 -9.34
N SER A 2 12.41 -24.35 -10.39
CA SER A 2 12.14 -22.91 -10.28
C SER A 2 10.78 -22.76 -9.61
N GLN A 3 10.80 -22.36 -8.35
CA GLN A 3 9.59 -22.05 -7.61
C GLN A 3 8.95 -20.82 -8.26
N GLN A 4 7.87 -21.01 -9.00
CA GLN A 4 7.17 -19.93 -9.69
C GLN A 4 6.33 -19.13 -8.71
N THR A 5 6.58 -17.83 -8.64
CA THR A 5 5.66 -16.85 -8.07
C THR A 5 4.52 -16.64 -9.06
N THR A 6 3.27 -16.70 -8.58
CA THR A 6 2.09 -16.54 -9.43
C THR A 6 1.29 -15.32 -8.98
N VAL A 7 0.93 -14.44 -9.91
CA VAL A 7 -0.03 -13.37 -9.67
C VAL A 7 -1.42 -13.98 -9.62
N THR A 8 -2.14 -13.75 -8.53
CA THR A 8 -3.48 -14.33 -8.29
C THR A 8 -4.59 -13.31 -8.47
N GLU A 9 -4.34 -12.07 -8.10
CA GLU A 9 -5.28 -10.95 -8.18
C GLU A 9 -4.47 -9.68 -8.49
N GLU A 10 -5.05 -8.76 -9.26
CA GLU A 10 -4.39 -7.53 -9.69
C GLU A 10 -5.44 -6.43 -9.92
N PHE A 11 -5.09 -5.20 -9.58
CA PHE A 11 -5.83 -4.01 -10.01
C PHE A 11 -4.90 -2.78 -10.08
N ASP A 12 -5.26 -1.82 -10.93
CA ASP A 12 -4.53 -0.56 -11.10
C ASP A 12 -5.20 0.56 -10.31
N ILE A 13 -4.40 1.45 -9.73
CA ILE A 13 -4.84 2.67 -9.06
C ILE A 13 -4.24 3.84 -9.83
N SER A 14 -5.07 4.73 -10.34
CA SER A 14 -4.60 5.86 -11.14
C SER A 14 -5.26 7.18 -10.80
N VAL A 15 -4.51 8.25 -11.03
CA VAL A 15 -4.96 9.64 -10.95
C VAL A 15 -4.20 10.46 -11.98
N GLY A 16 -4.91 10.98 -13.00
CA GLY A 16 -4.27 11.73 -14.07
C GLY A 16 -3.17 10.93 -14.78
N SER A 17 -1.91 11.36 -14.60
CA SER A 17 -0.70 10.73 -15.17
C SER A 17 0.05 9.82 -14.19
N GLU A 18 -0.42 9.69 -12.94
CA GLU A 18 0.17 8.80 -11.94
C GLU A 18 -0.61 7.50 -11.89
N SER A 19 0.10 6.37 -11.91
CA SER A 19 -0.51 5.05 -11.79
C SER A 19 0.36 4.09 -10.99
N ALA A 20 -0.29 3.23 -10.22
CA ALA A 20 0.34 2.13 -9.52
C ALA A 20 -0.49 0.85 -9.73
N THR A 21 0.18 -0.25 -10.07
CA THR A 21 -0.42 -1.57 -10.18
C THR A 21 -0.18 -2.33 -8.88
N VAL A 22 -1.25 -2.88 -8.31
CA VAL A 22 -1.21 -3.64 -7.06
C VAL A 22 -1.55 -5.09 -7.35
N ARG A 23 -0.63 -5.99 -7.03
CA ARG A 23 -0.71 -7.43 -7.35
C ARG A 23 -0.62 -8.27 -6.09
N LYS A 24 -1.45 -9.29 -6.01
CA LYS A 24 -1.32 -10.35 -5.01
C LYS A 24 -0.48 -11.48 -5.58
N LEU A 25 0.67 -11.70 -4.97
CA LEU A 25 1.62 -12.74 -5.31
C LEU A 25 1.46 -13.94 -4.38
N LEU A 26 1.27 -15.13 -4.96
CA LEU A 26 1.39 -16.39 -4.24
C LEU A 26 2.81 -16.93 -4.46
N THR A 27 3.57 -17.01 -3.38
CA THR A 27 4.90 -17.61 -3.36
C THR A 27 4.87 -18.91 -2.55
N PRO A 28 5.87 -19.80 -2.70
CA PRO A 28 5.99 -20.98 -1.84
C PRO A 28 6.18 -20.66 -0.36
N ARG A 29 6.63 -19.43 -0.04
CA ARG A 29 6.86 -18.96 1.32
C ARG A 29 5.65 -18.24 1.92
N GLY A 30 4.59 -18.05 1.15
CA GLY A 30 3.39 -17.32 1.57
C GLY A 30 2.91 -16.31 0.54
N GLN A 31 1.95 -15.50 0.95
CA GLN A 31 1.36 -14.45 0.13
C GLN A 31 2.13 -13.14 0.30
N LEU A 32 2.29 -12.38 -0.77
CA LEU A 32 2.85 -11.03 -0.78
C LEU A 32 1.96 -10.11 -1.61
N VAL A 33 2.00 -8.82 -1.33
CA VAL A 33 1.50 -7.78 -2.23
C VAL A 33 2.69 -7.11 -2.89
N GLU A 34 2.65 -7.03 -4.21
CA GLU A 34 3.56 -6.20 -4.99
C GLU A 34 2.85 -4.91 -5.36
N ILE A 35 3.49 -3.78 -5.08
CA ILE A 35 3.06 -2.46 -5.53
C ILE A 35 4.11 -1.99 -6.51
N GLU A 36 3.74 -1.90 -7.77
CA GLU A 36 4.55 -1.36 -8.86
C GLU A 36 4.02 0.01 -9.20
N SER A 37 4.87 1.03 -9.23
CA SER A 37 4.47 2.39 -9.60
C SER A 37 5.22 2.84 -10.83
N ASP A 38 4.45 3.30 -11.81
CA ASP A 38 4.96 3.88 -13.04
C ASP A 38 4.65 5.38 -13.05
N ARG A 39 5.68 6.20 -13.26
CA ARG A 39 5.54 7.65 -13.35
C ARG A 39 5.94 8.07 -14.75
N ASP A 40 4.97 8.59 -15.50
CA ASP A 40 5.13 9.04 -16.88
C ASP A 40 6.37 9.96 -16.99
N GLY A 41 7.36 9.52 -17.78
CA GLY A 41 8.59 10.26 -18.08
C GLY A 41 9.90 9.73 -17.46
N HIS A 42 9.88 8.70 -16.62
CA HIS A 42 11.08 8.04 -16.11
C HIS A 42 11.12 6.55 -16.50
N GLU A 43 12.22 6.09 -17.12
CA GLU A 43 12.44 4.68 -17.54
C GLU A 43 12.63 3.70 -16.35
N SER A 44 12.23 4.07 -15.14
CA SER A 44 12.45 3.28 -13.92
C SER A 44 11.15 3.15 -13.15
N SER A 45 10.38 2.12 -13.50
CA SER A 45 9.27 1.65 -12.67
C SER A 45 9.86 1.10 -11.37
N SER A 46 9.34 1.59 -10.24
CA SER A 46 9.77 1.13 -8.90
C SER A 46 8.76 0.12 -8.37
N SER A 47 9.23 -0.89 -7.65
CA SER A 47 8.35 -1.90 -7.09
C SER A 47 8.80 -2.34 -5.71
N ILE A 48 7.83 -2.59 -4.84
CA ILE A 48 8.05 -3.13 -3.49
C ILE A 48 7.17 -4.35 -3.27
N ARG A 49 7.67 -5.33 -2.51
CA ARG A 49 6.93 -6.52 -2.10
C ARG A 49 6.76 -6.52 -0.59
N ILE A 50 5.53 -6.66 -0.14
CA ILE A 50 5.12 -6.49 1.25
C ILE A 50 4.31 -7.71 1.67
N ASP A 51 4.63 -8.32 2.80
CA ASP A 51 3.82 -9.38 3.37
C ASP A 51 2.66 -8.83 4.22
N ALA A 52 1.78 -9.71 4.72
CA ALA A 52 0.63 -9.32 5.53
C ALA A 52 1.01 -8.50 6.77
N LEU A 53 2.11 -8.83 7.45
CA LEU A 53 2.55 -8.12 8.64
C LEU A 53 3.11 -6.74 8.29
N GLY A 54 3.87 -6.64 7.20
CA GLY A 54 4.32 -5.35 6.68
C GLY A 54 3.14 -4.43 6.35
N LEU A 55 2.10 -4.94 5.69
CA LEU A 55 0.88 -4.17 5.39
C LEU A 55 0.09 -3.80 6.66
N GLU A 56 0.00 -4.70 7.63
CA GLU A 56 -0.65 -4.40 8.92
C GLU A 56 0.12 -3.27 9.63
N SER A 57 1.45 -3.33 9.68
CA SER A 57 2.29 -2.29 10.30
C SER A 57 2.18 -0.94 9.60
N LEU A 58 2.05 -0.95 8.26
CA LEU A 58 1.80 0.24 7.46
C LEU A 58 0.45 0.87 7.84
N SER A 59 -0.59 0.06 8.07
CA SER A 59 -1.91 0.55 8.48
C SER A 59 -1.93 1.24 9.85
N TRP A 60 -0.89 1.10 10.66
CA TRP A 60 -0.77 1.77 11.97
C TRP A 60 -0.23 3.20 11.88
N GLN A 61 0.38 3.55 10.74
CA GLN A 61 1.02 4.84 10.52
C GLN A 61 -0.02 5.91 10.20
N THR A 62 0.26 7.15 10.58
CA THR A 62 -0.55 8.30 10.18
C THR A 62 -0.15 8.83 8.80
N GLN A 63 -1.04 9.56 8.15
CA GLN A 63 -0.73 10.18 6.86
C GLN A 63 0.49 11.10 6.97
N THR A 64 0.59 11.92 8.03
CA THR A 64 1.71 12.84 8.24
C THR A 64 3.05 12.13 8.31
N GLU A 65 3.14 11.02 9.05
CA GLU A 65 4.38 10.25 9.15
C GLU A 65 4.79 9.65 7.81
N LEU A 66 3.83 9.17 7.04
CA LEU A 66 4.09 8.62 5.71
C LEU A 66 4.53 9.72 4.73
N GLU A 67 3.96 10.92 4.82
CA GLU A 67 4.40 12.06 4.01
C GLU A 67 5.86 12.43 4.30
N GLU A 68 6.24 12.49 5.59
CA GLU A 68 7.61 12.75 6.01
C GLU A 68 8.56 11.63 5.57
N ARG A 69 8.14 10.37 5.72
CA ARG A 69 8.96 9.19 5.36
C ARG A 69 9.15 9.04 3.86
N PHE A 70 8.10 9.26 3.07
CA PHE A 70 8.17 9.14 1.61
C PHE A 70 8.71 10.39 0.93
N GLY A 71 8.77 11.52 1.65
CA GLY A 71 9.13 12.82 1.09
C GLY A 71 8.14 13.31 0.03
N CYS A 72 6.89 12.81 0.08
CA CYS A 72 5.84 13.20 -0.83
C CYS A 72 4.54 13.45 -0.06
N SER A 73 3.85 14.54 -0.39
CA SER A 73 2.52 14.82 0.12
C SER A 73 1.48 14.55 -0.97
N PRO A 74 0.31 13.99 -0.62
CA PRO A 74 -0.80 13.93 -1.56
C PRO A 74 -1.25 15.35 -1.95
N PRO A 75 -1.94 15.52 -3.09
CA PRO A 75 -2.40 16.83 -3.53
C PRO A 75 -3.36 17.45 -2.52
N SER A 76 -3.45 18.78 -2.44
CA SER A 76 -4.27 19.49 -1.42
C SER A 76 -5.77 19.17 -1.46
N GLN A 77 -6.25 18.57 -2.56
CA GLN A 77 -7.63 18.10 -2.74
C GLN A 77 -7.84 16.64 -2.28
N TRP A 78 -6.78 15.97 -1.84
CA TRP A 78 -6.85 14.66 -1.21
C TRP A 78 -7.49 14.80 0.15
N ASP A 79 -8.57 14.05 0.33
CA ASP A 79 -9.25 13.93 1.59
C ASP A 79 -9.42 12.43 1.85
N ALA A 80 -8.64 11.92 2.81
CA ALA A 80 -8.66 10.51 3.15
C ALA A 80 -10.03 10.09 3.71
N ASP A 81 -10.86 11.00 4.21
CA ASP A 81 -12.19 10.67 4.74
C ASP A 81 -13.28 10.60 3.66
N THR A 82 -12.96 11.00 2.41
CA THR A 82 -13.93 11.06 1.33
C THR A 82 -14.62 9.72 1.11
N GLU A 83 -15.95 9.75 1.03
CA GLU A 83 -16.75 8.55 0.82
C GLU A 83 -16.43 7.92 -0.55
N PRO A 84 -16.11 6.62 -0.59
CA PRO A 84 -15.85 5.94 -1.84
C PRO A 84 -17.13 5.84 -2.65
N ARG A 85 -17.05 6.13 -3.96
CA ARG A 85 -18.19 5.98 -4.86
C ARG A 85 -18.43 4.52 -5.23
N SER A 86 -17.34 3.78 -5.39
CA SER A 86 -17.32 2.36 -5.73
C SER A 86 -16.04 1.70 -5.23
N THR A 87 -16.10 0.40 -4.96
CA THR A 87 -14.93 -0.46 -4.76
C THR A 87 -14.71 -1.26 -6.05
N ALA A 88 -13.55 -1.08 -6.68
CA ALA A 88 -13.27 -1.62 -8.01
C ALA A 88 -12.36 -2.86 -8.01
N GLY A 89 -11.87 -3.27 -6.85
CA GLY A 89 -11.06 -4.47 -6.65
C GLY A 89 -10.74 -4.64 -5.17
N SER A 90 -10.71 -5.88 -4.68
CA SER A 90 -10.32 -6.16 -3.30
C SER A 90 -9.85 -7.59 -3.18
N PHE A 91 -8.81 -7.80 -2.38
CA PHE A 91 -8.33 -9.13 -2.02
C PHE A 91 -7.82 -9.17 -0.59
N GLU A 92 -7.83 -10.36 -0.02
CA GLU A 92 -7.34 -10.64 1.32
C GLU A 92 -5.93 -11.23 1.24
N ILE A 93 -5.05 -10.80 2.13
CA ILE A 93 -3.72 -11.36 2.32
C ILE A 93 -3.50 -11.67 3.79
N SER A 94 -3.03 -12.88 4.07
CA SER A 94 -2.77 -13.31 5.44
C SER A 94 -1.54 -14.20 5.57
N ASN A 95 -0.96 -14.17 6.76
CA ASN A 95 0.09 -15.08 7.20
C ASN A 95 -0.16 -15.49 8.67
N GLU A 96 0.81 -16.14 9.31
CA GLU A 96 0.69 -16.58 10.71
C GLU A 96 0.65 -15.42 11.74
N TYR A 97 0.99 -14.19 11.33
CA TYR A 97 1.11 -13.02 12.19
C TYR A 97 0.00 -11.98 11.96
N ALA A 98 -0.52 -11.87 10.74
CA ALA A 98 -1.43 -10.80 10.35
C ALA A 98 -2.44 -11.23 9.27
N ASP A 99 -3.56 -10.53 9.24
CA ASP A 99 -4.61 -10.63 8.24
C ASP A 99 -4.95 -9.20 7.78
N VAL A 100 -4.89 -8.97 6.47
CA VAL A 100 -5.07 -7.65 5.88
C VAL A 100 -5.94 -7.75 4.63
N VAL A 101 -6.85 -6.80 4.50
CA VAL A 101 -7.66 -6.60 3.30
C VAL A 101 -7.10 -5.42 2.53
N VAL A 102 -6.76 -5.65 1.27
CA VAL A 102 -6.28 -4.61 0.36
C VAL A 102 -7.37 -4.38 -0.68
N SER A 103 -7.81 -3.12 -0.83
CA SER A 103 -8.87 -2.79 -1.79
C SER A 103 -8.62 -1.48 -2.50
N LYS A 104 -9.13 -1.39 -3.72
CA LYS A 104 -9.19 -0.16 -4.51
C LYS A 104 -10.54 0.51 -4.28
N ILE A 105 -10.50 1.77 -3.90
CA ILE A 105 -11.67 2.65 -3.96
C ILE A 105 -11.51 3.67 -5.08
N THR A 106 -12.63 4.02 -5.69
CA THR A 106 -12.71 5.11 -6.66
C THR A 106 -13.57 6.22 -6.04
N THR A 107 -13.00 7.40 -5.87
CA THR A 107 -13.72 8.61 -5.45
C THR A 107 -14.16 9.39 -6.68
N ALA A 108 -14.83 10.53 -6.48
CA ALA A 108 -15.21 11.40 -7.60
C ALA A 108 -13.99 11.97 -8.36
N ASN A 109 -12.83 12.04 -7.70
CA ASN A 109 -11.66 12.77 -8.19
C ASN A 109 -10.46 11.87 -8.52
N HIS A 110 -10.33 10.71 -7.86
CA HIS A 110 -9.14 9.86 -7.99
C HIS A 110 -9.42 8.43 -7.46
N ASP A 111 -8.53 7.50 -7.80
CA ASP A 111 -8.47 6.19 -7.14
C ASP A 111 -7.56 6.24 -5.91
N ALA A 112 -7.81 5.34 -4.95
CA ALA A 112 -6.95 5.15 -3.78
C ALA A 112 -6.84 3.69 -3.38
N LEU A 113 -5.72 3.33 -2.75
CA LEU A 113 -5.54 2.04 -2.08
C LEU A 113 -6.04 2.15 -0.65
N ILE A 114 -6.83 1.19 -0.21
CA ILE A 114 -7.15 0.97 1.20
C ILE A 114 -6.40 -0.27 1.66
N VAL A 115 -5.66 -0.12 2.75
CA VAL A 115 -5.05 -1.20 3.51
C VAL A 115 -5.73 -1.27 4.87
N ARG A 116 -6.46 -2.35 5.11
CA ARG A 116 -7.25 -2.54 6.33
C ARG A 116 -6.80 -3.78 7.08
N ALA A 117 -6.43 -3.64 8.35
CA ALA A 117 -6.11 -4.75 9.24
C ALA A 117 -7.31 -5.03 10.16
N PRO A 118 -8.22 -5.98 9.85
CA PRO A 118 -9.45 -6.22 10.61
C PRO A 118 -9.21 -6.55 12.09
N VAL A 119 -8.14 -7.29 12.40
CA VAL A 119 -7.80 -7.70 13.77
C VAL A 119 -7.44 -6.49 14.63
N LYS A 120 -6.63 -5.57 14.08
CA LYS A 120 -6.19 -4.34 14.76
C LYS A 120 -7.20 -3.20 14.63
N ARG A 121 -8.21 -3.35 13.76
CA ARG A 121 -9.23 -2.34 13.44
C ARG A 121 -8.62 -1.04 12.93
N THR A 122 -7.50 -1.15 12.23
CA THR A 122 -6.81 -0.03 11.58
C THR A 122 -7.11 -0.03 10.09
N GLU A 123 -7.19 1.17 9.52
CA GLU A 123 -7.40 1.41 8.10
C GLU A 123 -6.50 2.56 7.70
N LEU A 124 -5.80 2.39 6.59
CA LEU A 124 -5.02 3.43 5.95
C LEU A 124 -5.44 3.56 4.50
N ARG A 125 -5.54 4.79 4.02
CA ARG A 125 -5.80 5.11 2.62
C ARG A 125 -4.59 5.79 2.01
N LEU A 126 -4.15 5.30 0.86
CA LEU A 126 -2.96 5.77 0.17
C LEU A 126 -3.33 6.32 -1.21
N HIS A 127 -2.95 7.58 -1.43
CA HIS A 127 -3.00 8.22 -2.73
C HIS A 127 -1.94 7.61 -3.68
N PRO A 128 -2.14 7.58 -5.01
CA PRO A 128 -1.14 7.10 -5.97
C PRO A 128 0.27 7.69 -5.79
N SER A 129 0.39 8.98 -5.46
CA SER A 129 1.68 9.61 -5.19
C SER A 129 2.40 9.02 -3.97
N MET A 130 1.65 8.57 -2.94
CA MET A 130 2.21 7.87 -1.79
C MET A 130 2.57 6.43 -2.13
N LEU A 131 1.82 5.76 -3.01
CA LEU A 131 2.17 4.43 -3.52
C LEU A 131 3.49 4.46 -4.28
N HIS A 132 3.75 5.53 -5.03
CA HIS A 132 5.04 5.73 -5.68
C HIS A 132 6.19 5.91 -4.69
N GLY A 133 5.97 6.70 -3.64
CA GLY A 133 6.93 6.84 -2.53
C GLY A 133 7.21 5.49 -1.87
N LEU A 134 6.17 4.75 -1.53
CA LEU A 134 6.23 3.41 -0.94
C LEU A 134 6.96 2.41 -1.85
N ALA A 135 6.68 2.42 -3.17
CA ALA A 135 7.34 1.55 -4.14
C ALA A 135 8.83 1.85 -4.32
N SER A 136 9.28 3.03 -3.91
CA SER A 136 10.69 3.44 -3.92
C SER A 136 11.42 3.17 -2.60
N CYS A 137 10.70 2.73 -1.56
CA CYS A 137 11.28 2.40 -0.26
C CYS A 137 11.87 0.98 -0.23
N GLU A 138 12.82 0.78 0.68
CA GLU A 138 13.33 -0.56 1.02
C GLU A 138 12.38 -1.25 2.01
N THR A 139 12.38 -2.58 1.99
CA THR A 139 11.51 -3.40 2.86
C THR A 139 11.84 -3.26 4.35
N ASP A 140 13.04 -2.80 4.69
CA ASP A 140 13.46 -2.55 6.07
C ASP A 140 12.56 -1.51 6.79
N LEU A 141 11.90 -0.63 6.03
CA LEU A 141 10.91 0.34 6.53
C LEU A 141 9.83 -0.33 7.41
N PHE A 142 9.36 -1.51 7.02
CA PHE A 142 8.32 -2.21 7.78
C PHE A 142 8.82 -2.74 9.13
N SER A 143 10.12 -3.05 9.22
CA SER A 143 10.74 -3.41 10.50
C SER A 143 10.71 -2.21 11.45
N GLU A 144 11.03 -1.02 10.95
CA GLU A 144 10.96 0.22 11.76
C GLU A 144 9.52 0.49 12.25
N PHE A 145 8.51 0.29 11.41
CA PHE A 145 7.10 0.44 11.80
C PHE A 145 6.67 -0.53 12.90
N LEU A 146 7.26 -1.73 12.94
CA LEU A 146 7.04 -2.70 14.01
C LEU A 146 7.74 -2.31 15.31
N GLU A 147 8.89 -1.62 15.24
CA GLU A 147 9.61 -1.10 16.39
C GLU A 147 8.92 0.14 17.01
N THR A 148 8.29 0.98 16.17
CA THR A 148 7.53 2.15 16.59
C THR A 148 6.06 2.08 16.14
N PRO A 149 5.24 1.19 16.75
CA PRO A 149 3.82 1.12 16.44
C PRO A 149 3.14 2.44 16.84
N HIS A 150 2.48 3.11 15.89
CA HIS A 150 1.89 4.46 16.01
C HIS A 150 2.90 5.62 16.08
N GLY A 151 4.10 5.41 15.54
CA GLY A 151 5.13 6.44 15.46
C GLY A 151 6.09 6.47 16.64
N PRO A 152 7.20 7.22 16.51
CA PRO A 152 8.10 7.43 17.64
C PRO A 152 7.31 8.13 18.75
N HIS A 153 7.17 7.49 19.89
CA HIS A 153 6.70 8.14 21.11
C HIS A 153 7.65 9.32 21.39
N GLU A 154 7.20 10.55 21.14
CA GLU A 154 7.85 11.71 21.72
C GLU A 154 7.83 11.53 23.24
N HIS A 155 9.01 11.42 23.84
CA HIS A 155 9.22 11.31 25.27
C HIS A 155 10.00 12.53 25.75
#